data_AF-A0A971ANH6-F1
#
_entry.id   AF-A0A971ANH6-F1
#
_cell.length_a   1.000
_cell.length_b   1.000
_cell.length_c   1.000
_cell.angle_alpha   90.00
_cell.angle_beta   90.00
_cell.angle_gamma   90.00
#
_symmetry.space_group_name_H-M   'P 1'
#
loop_
_entity.id
_entity.type
_entity.pdbx_description
1 polymer ?
#
loop_
_entity_poly.entity_id
_entity_poly.type
_entity_poly.pdbx_seq_one_letter_code
_entity_poly.pdbx_strand_id
1 'polypeptide(L)'
;LVWFFFYLLLLNVYLGLFNLLPVPPLDGSKILFNALPPRHLGLMYELERYSYFILVLMLVTGIHRLFLVPTAGFFIGVITDFSAAVVSLFF
;
A
#
# COMPACT_ATOMS: atom_id res chain seq x y z
N LEU A 1 4.55 23.20 11.39
CA LEU A 1 5.44 22.63 10.35
C LEU A 1 5.68 21.12 10.57
N VAL A 2 6.13 20.69 11.75
CA VAL A 2 6.37 19.26 12.06
C VAL A 2 5.12 18.38 11.84
N TRP A 3 3.98 18.78 12.41
CA TRP A 3 2.71 18.06 12.22
C TRP A 3 2.31 17.93 10.75
N PHE A 4 2.55 18.97 9.94
CA PHE A 4 2.25 18.94 8.51
C PHE A 4 3.07 17.88 7.78
N PHE A 5 4.38 17.83 8.01
CA PHE A 5 5.24 16.79 7.43
C PHE A 5 4.91 15.39 7.94
N PHE A 6 4.51 15.27 9.20
CA PHE A 6 4.06 14.01 9.76
C PHE A 6 2.79 13.50 9.05
N TYR A 7 1.79 14.36 8.82
CA TYR A 7 0.60 13.99 8.05
C TYR A 7 0.92 13.64 6.60
N LEU A 8 1.84 14.36 5.96
CA LEU A 8 2.30 14.01 4.61
C LEU A 8 2.97 12.63 4.57
N LEU A 9 3.83 12.32 5.54
CA LEU A 9 4.45 11.01 5.68
C LEU A 9 3.38 9.93 5.82
N LEU A 10 2.43 10.11 6.73
CA LEU A 10 1.32 9.16 6.92
C LEU A 10 0.56 8.93 5.62
N LEU A 11 0.11 9.99 4.95
CA LEU A 11 -0.63 9.88 3.69
C LEU A 11 0.17 9.13 2.62
N ASN A 12 1.43 9.48 2.41
CA ASN A 12 2.26 8.85 1.39
C ASN A 12 2.54 7.37 1.70
N VAL A 13 2.80 7.02 2.97
CA VAL A 13 3.01 5.62 3.36
C VAL A 13 1.74 4.81 3.15
N TYR A 14 0.59 5.30 3.62
CA TYR A 14 -0.68 4.58 3.44
C TYR A 14 -1.08 4.48 1.96
N LEU A 15 -0.93 5.54 1.17
CA LEU A 15 -1.22 5.51 -0.27
C LEU A 15 -0.27 4.58 -1.03
N GLY A 16 1.02 4.61 -0.72
CA GLY A 16 2.02 3.73 -1.31
C GLY A 16 1.74 2.26 -1.01
N LEU A 17 1.48 1.93 0.25
CA LEU A 17 1.14 0.56 0.65
C LEU A 17 -0.22 0.11 0.08
N PHE A 18 -1.20 1.00 0.00
CA PHE A 18 -2.48 0.71 -0.65
C PHE A 18 -2.26 0.35 -2.12
N ASN A 19 -1.47 1.14 -2.85
CA ASN A 19 -1.17 0.85 -4.25
C ASN A 19 -0.35 -0.43 -4.46
N LEU A 20 0.32 -0.96 -3.44
CA LEU A 20 1.05 -2.24 -3.52
C LEU A 20 0.17 -3.46 -3.26
N LEU A 21 -1.09 -3.30 -2.85
CA LEU A 21 -2.00 -4.43 -2.67
C LEU A 21 -2.24 -5.15 -4.01
N PRO A 22 -2.23 -6.49 -4.04
CA PRO A 22 -2.44 -7.29 -5.25
C PRO A 22 -3.93 -7.37 -5.61
N VAL A 23 -4.61 -6.22 -5.71
CA VAL A 23 -6.05 -6.11 -5.98
C VAL A 23 -6.27 -5.11 -7.11
N PRO A 24 -6.84 -5.52 -8.26
CA PRO A 24 -7.15 -4.59 -9.34
C PRO A 24 -8.12 -3.50 -8.85
N PRO A 25 -7.98 -2.23 -9.28
CA PRO A 25 -7.08 -1.70 -10.31
C PRO A 25 -5.71 -1.20 -9.78
N LEU A 26 -5.33 -1.54 -8.56
CA LEU A 26 -4.13 -1.03 -7.89
C LEU A 26 -2.85 -1.52 -8.59
N ASP A 27 -1.77 -0.76 -8.46
CA ASP A 27 -0.53 -1.06 -9.19
C ASP A 27 0.10 -2.41 -8.77
N GLY A 28 -0.11 -2.84 -7.52
CA GLY A 28 0.32 -4.13 -7.00
C GLY A 28 -0.28 -5.33 -7.76
N SER A 29 -1.51 -5.20 -8.29
CA SER A 29 -2.07 -6.27 -9.12
C SER A 29 -1.35 -6.39 -10.46
N LYS A 30 -0.93 -5.27 -11.06
CA LYS A 30 -0.16 -5.26 -12.31
C LYS A 30 1.22 -5.89 -12.10
N ILE A 31 1.87 -5.59 -10.98
CA ILE A 31 3.13 -6.24 -10.58
C ILE A 31 2.94 -7.75 -10.46
N LEU A 32 1.87 -8.18 -9.78
CA LEU A 32 1.55 -9.61 -9.66
C LEU A 32 1.30 -10.25 -11.03
N PHE A 33 0.47 -9.64 -11.89
CA PHE A 33 0.14 -10.21 -13.20
C PHE A 33 1.34 -10.28 -14.14
N ASN A 34 2.25 -9.29 -14.11
CA ASN A 34 3.49 -9.33 -14.88
C ASN A 34 4.45 -10.42 -14.40
N ALA A 35 4.36 -10.82 -13.12
CA ALA A 35 5.14 -11.94 -12.58
C ALA A 35 4.50 -13.31 -12.88
N LEU A 36 3.24 -13.38 -13.34
CA LEU A 36 2.54 -14.63 -13.61
C LEU A 36 2.83 -15.18 -15.02
N PRO A 37 2.82 -16.52 -15.20
CA PRO A 37 2.96 -17.13 -16.52
C PRO A 37 1.76 -16.82 -17.45
N PRO A 38 1.96 -16.82 -18.79
CA PRO A 38 0.93 -16.46 -19.78
C PRO A 38 -0.40 -17.22 -19.68
N ARG A 39 -0.38 -18.44 -19.13
CA ARG A 39 -1.59 -19.26 -18.88
C ARG A 39 -2.61 -18.62 -17.92
N HIS A 40 -2.24 -17.57 -17.18
CA HIS A 40 -3.12 -16.90 -16.23
C HIS A 40 -3.64 -15.54 -16.73
N LEU A 41 -3.33 -15.18 -17.98
CA LEU A 41 -3.82 -13.93 -18.59
C LEU A 41 -5.35 -13.89 -18.72
N GLY A 42 -6.03 -15.03 -18.90
CA GLY A 42 -7.49 -15.08 -18.91
C GLY A 42 -8.11 -14.60 -17.59
N LEU A 43 -7.52 -15.01 -16.45
CA LEU A 43 -7.95 -14.57 -15.12
C LEU A 43 -7.69 -13.07 -14.91
N MET A 44 -6.60 -12.54 -15.48
CA MET A 44 -6.30 -11.10 -15.43
C MET A 44 -7.44 -10.29 -16.07
N TYR A 45 -7.87 -10.65 -17.28
CA TYR A 45 -8.95 -9.94 -17.97
C TYR A 45 -10.28 -9.97 -17.22
N GLU A 46 -10.62 -11.10 -16.59
CA GLU A 46 -11.82 -11.21 -15.77
C GLU A 46 -11.74 -10.33 -14.51
N LEU A 47 -10.60 -10.34 -13.82
CA LEU A 47 -10.39 -9.53 -12.62
C LEU A 47 -10.31 -8.02 -12.95
N GLU A 48 -9.73 -7.64 -14.09
CA GLU A 48 -9.71 -6.24 -14.55
C GLU A 48 -11.12 -5.74 -14.88
N ARG A 49 -11.97 -6.57 -15.50
CA ARG A 49 -13.36 -6.20 -15.82
C ARG A 49 -14.17 -5.85 -14.57
N TYR A 50 -13.94 -6.54 -13.45
CA TYR A 50 -14.64 -6.30 -12.19
C TYR A 50 -13.81 -5.51 -11.16
N SER A 51 -12.67 -4.96 -11.56
CA SER A 51 -11.69 -4.28 -10.70
C SER A 51 -12.31 -3.27 -9.75
N TYR A 52 -13.17 -2.38 -10.24
CA TYR A 52 -13.83 -1.37 -9.41
C TYR A 52 -14.73 -1.99 -8.32
N PHE A 53 -15.50 -3.03 -8.66
CA PHE A 53 -16.36 -3.71 -7.69
C PHE A 53 -15.55 -4.44 -6.62
N ILE A 54 -14.48 -5.11 -7.02
CA ILE A 54 -13.56 -5.80 -6.10
C ILE A 54 -12.93 -4.79 -5.12
N LEU A 55 -12.47 -3.64 -5.65
CA LEU A 55 -11.91 -2.57 -4.84
C LEU A 55 -12.92 -2.04 -3.82
N VAL A 56 -14.13 -1.71 -4.25
CA VAL A 56 -15.19 -1.20 -3.36
C VAL A 56 -15.55 -2.23 -2.29
N LEU A 57 -15.68 -3.51 -2.67
CA LEU A 57 -15.96 -4.57 -1.70
C LEU A 57 -14.83 -4.71 -0.68
N MET A 58 -13.57 -4.66 -1.11
CA MET A 58 -12.40 -4.68 -0.22
C MET A 58 -12.37 -3.48 0.73
N LEU A 59 -12.78 -2.29 0.25
CA LEU A 59 -12.85 -1.08 1.07
C LEU A 59 -13.97 -1.16 2.11
N VAL A 60 -15.17 -1.58 1.70
CA VAL A 60 -16.33 -1.70 2.59
C VAL A 60 -16.14 -2.78 3.64
N THR A 61 -15.59 -3.94 3.26
CA THR A 61 -15.29 -5.03 4.20
C THR A 61 -14.17 -4.68 5.18
N GLY A 62 -13.34 -3.68 4.86
CA GLY A 62 -12.21 -3.26 5.70
C GLY A 62 -11.05 -4.26 5.73
N ILE A 63 -11.09 -5.34 4.93
CA ILE A 63 -10.08 -6.41 4.97
C ILE A 63 -8.66 -5.91 4.66
N HIS A 64 -8.55 -4.87 3.83
CA HIS A 64 -7.29 -4.21 3.51
C HIS A 64 -6.56 -3.68 4.76
N ARG A 65 -7.29 -3.32 5.82
CA ARG A 65 -6.69 -2.80 7.07
C ARG A 65 -5.85 -3.83 7.80
N LEU A 66 -6.20 -5.12 7.68
CA LEU A 66 -5.43 -6.20 8.28
C LEU A 66 -3.98 -6.22 7.77
N PHE A 67 -3.79 -5.87 6.49
CA PHE A 67 -2.47 -5.76 5.90
C PHE A 67 -1.86 -4.37 6.08
N LEU A 68 -2.64 -3.30 5.80
CA LEU A 68 -2.11 -1.94 5.75
C LEU A 68 -1.69 -1.40 7.12
N VAL A 69 -2.46 -1.66 8.18
CA VAL A 69 -2.15 -1.10 9.51
C VAL A 69 -0.82 -1.62 10.07
N PRO A 70 -0.56 -2.94 10.14
CA PRO A 70 0.71 -3.42 10.68
C PRO A 70 1.90 -3.07 9.79
N THR A 71 1.74 -3.11 8.46
CA THR A 71 2.81 -2.76 7.54
C THR A 71 3.12 -1.27 7.58
N ALA A 72 2.11 -0.40 7.56
CA ALA A 72 2.32 1.05 7.71
C ALA A 72 2.95 1.37 9.07
N GLY A 73 2.48 0.75 10.15
CA GLY A 73 3.06 0.92 11.49
C GLY A 73 4.55 0.58 11.53
N PHE A 74 4.95 -0.53 10.90
CA PHE A 74 6.35 -0.90 10.76
C PHE A 74 7.16 0.17 10.00
N PHE A 75 6.71 0.56 8.80
CA PHE A 75 7.43 1.56 7.99
C PHE A 75 7.51 2.93 8.68
N ILE A 76 6.40 3.39 9.27
CA ILE A 76 6.37 4.65 10.01
C ILE A 76 7.34 4.58 11.19
N GLY A 77 7.32 3.50 11.97
CA GLY A 77 8.24 3.28 13.09
C GLY A 77 9.70 3.34 12.66
N VAL A 78 10.07 2.61 11.60
CA VAL A 78 11.42 2.63 11.04
C VAL A 78 11.83 4.05 10.62
N ILE A 79 10.95 4.78 9.95
CA ILE A 79 11.25 6.15 9.50
C ILE A 79 11.39 7.10 10.70
N THR A 80 10.54 6.98 11.72
CA THR A 80 10.61 7.84 12.90
C THR A 80 11.84 7.55 13.75
N ASP A 81 12.20 6.28 13.92
CA ASP A 81 13.38 5.86 14.69
C ASP A 81 14.66 6.32 14.00
N PHE A 82 14.72 6.15 12.67
CA PHE A 82 15.82 6.66 11.86
C PHE A 82 15.92 8.18 11.95
N SER A 83 14.79 8.89 11.82
CA SER A 83 14.76 10.35 11.94
C SER A 83 15.22 10.81 13.32
N ALA A 84 14.84 10.11 14.40
CA ALA A 84 15.26 10.43 15.76
C ALA A 84 16.76 10.20 15.95
N ALA A 85 17.29 9.07 15.45
CA ALA A 85 18.72 8.77 15.49
C ALA A 85 19.53 9.85 14.76
N VAL A 86 19.10 10.27 13.57
CA VAL A 86 19.75 11.34 12.82
C VAL A 86 19.74 12.66 13.60
N VAL A 87 18.60 13.05 14.18
CA VAL A 87 18.51 14.29 14.98
C VAL A 87 19.44 14.24 16.20
N SER A 88 19.56 13.08 16.86
CA SER A 88 20.48 12.89 17.98
C SER A 88 21.97 12.95 17.63
N LEU A 89 22.34 12.95 16.34
CA LEU A 89 23.72 13.20 15.92
C LEU A 89 24.05 14.70 15.88
N PHE A 90 23.03 15.56 15.84
CA PHE A 90 23.19 17.01 15.73
C PHE A 90 22.98 17.76 17.05
N PHE A 91 22.44 17.10 18.08
CA PHE A 91 22.17 17.64 19.42
C PHE A 91 22.69 16.67 20.48
#